data_AF-A0A8T7GDI9-F1
#
_entry.id   AF-A0A8T7GDI9-F1
#
_cell.length_a   1.000
_cell.length_b   1.000
_cell.length_c   1.000
_cell.angle_alpha   90.00
_cell.angle_beta   90.00
_cell.angle_gamma   90.00
#
_symmetry.space_group_name_H-M   'P 1'
#
loop_
_entity.id
_entity.type
_entity.pdbx_description
1 polymer ?
#
loop_
_entity_poly.entity_id
_entity_poly.type
_entity_poly.pdbx_seq_one_letter_code
_entity_poly.pdbx_strand_id
1 'polypeptide(L)'
;MVDSRQRHPRTTRNSNIRALLDFHRSHGRLATVTAVRPPARFGGLTLDGDAVCEFSEKPQTGEGWINGGFFVFEPEVLDYIEGDSTILEREPLERLASEGELMAFRHTGFWQPMDTLREKQLLESLWAGGNAPWKVWE
;
A
#
# COMPACT_ATOMS: atom_id res chain seq x y z
N MET A 1 -7.11 16.44 2.38
CA MET A 1 -6.93 16.71 0.93
C MET A 1 -6.48 15.42 0.25
N VAL A 2 -7.07 14.96 -0.86
CA VAL A 2 -6.53 13.80 -1.61
C VAL A 2 -5.46 14.36 -2.55
N ASP A 3 -4.19 14.12 -2.26
CA ASP A 3 -3.10 14.55 -3.14
C ASP A 3 -3.18 13.77 -4.47
N SER A 4 -3.35 14.52 -5.56
CA SER A 4 -3.44 14.04 -6.94
C SER A 4 -2.14 14.19 -7.72
N ARG A 5 -1.05 14.68 -7.08
CA ARG A 5 0.20 15.07 -7.75
C ARG A 5 1.27 14.00 -7.79
N GLN A 6 1.17 12.92 -7.00
CA GLN A 6 1.99 11.74 -7.18
C GLN A 6 1.19 10.62 -7.82
N ARG A 7 1.40 10.44 -9.13
CA ARG A 7 0.87 9.30 -9.86
C ARG A 7 1.48 8.00 -9.32
N HIS A 8 0.80 7.37 -8.36
CA HIS A 8 0.77 5.91 -8.20
C HIS A 8 -0.51 5.27 -8.79
N PRO A 9 -0.98 5.59 -10.03
CA PRO A 9 -2.17 4.99 -10.65
C PRO A 9 -1.91 3.57 -11.14
N ARG A 10 -0.90 2.90 -10.57
CA ARG A 10 -0.49 1.55 -10.97
C ARG A 10 -0.96 0.49 -9.98
N THR A 11 -1.65 0.85 -8.90
CA THR A 11 -2.19 -0.14 -7.95
C THR A 11 -3.70 -0.30 -8.11
N THR A 12 -4.19 -1.53 -8.00
CA THR A 12 -5.62 -1.84 -7.92
C THR A 12 -5.93 -2.56 -6.62
N ARG A 13 -7.06 -2.21 -6.00
CA ARG A 13 -7.45 -2.71 -4.68
C ARG A 13 -8.96 -2.57 -4.49
N ASN A 14 -9.56 -3.42 -3.67
CA ASN A 14 -10.91 -3.19 -3.13
C ASN A 14 -10.86 -2.26 -1.90
N SER A 15 -10.63 -0.97 -2.11
CA SER A 15 -10.41 -0.04 -1.00
C SER A 15 -11.74 0.33 -0.34
N ASN A 16 -11.95 -0.04 0.94
CA ASN A 16 -12.99 0.57 1.75
C ASN A 16 -12.52 1.95 2.23
N ILE A 17 -12.69 2.97 1.38
CA ILE A 17 -12.29 4.35 1.66
C ILE A 17 -13.01 4.90 2.90
N ARG A 18 -14.25 4.47 3.16
CA ARG A 18 -14.99 4.86 4.37
C ARG A 18 -14.30 4.35 5.62
N ALA A 19 -13.93 3.07 5.66
CA ALA A 19 -13.20 2.50 6.79
C ALA A 19 -11.84 3.18 7.02
N LEU A 20 -11.13 3.55 5.94
CA LEU A 20 -9.89 4.32 6.05
C LEU A 20 -10.13 5.70 6.67
N LEU A 21 -11.20 6.40 6.24
CA LEU A 21 -11.55 7.72 6.76
C LEU A 21 -12.03 7.66 8.22
N ASP A 22 -12.84 6.67 8.57
CA ASP A 22 -13.33 6.47 9.94
C ASP A 22 -12.17 6.12 10.88
N PHE A 23 -11.23 5.29 10.43
CA PHE A 23 -10.00 5.02 11.15
C PHE A 23 -9.18 6.30 11.36
N HIS A 24 -8.99 7.12 10.32
CA HIS A 24 -8.26 8.38 10.41
C HIS A 24 -8.85 9.30 11.49
N ARG A 25 -10.17 9.49 11.43
CA ARG A 25 -10.92 10.31 12.40
C ARG A 25 -10.85 9.76 13.82
N SER A 26 -10.75 8.45 13.99
CA SER A 26 -10.76 7.82 15.31
C SER A 26 -9.50 8.12 16.15
N HIS A 27 -8.37 8.41 15.50
CA HIS A 27 -7.09 8.64 16.18
C HIS A 27 -6.64 10.10 16.20
N GLY A 28 -7.21 10.97 15.34
CA GLY A 28 -6.98 12.41 15.36
C GLY A 28 -5.52 12.82 15.10
N ARG A 29 -4.82 12.08 14.22
CA ARG A 29 -3.42 12.35 13.84
C ARG A 29 -3.37 12.96 12.46
N LEU A 30 -2.32 13.70 12.16
CA LEU A 30 -2.22 14.46 10.91
C LEU A 30 -2.27 13.58 9.65
N ALA A 31 -1.78 12.34 9.72
CA ALA A 31 -1.67 11.47 8.56
C ALA A 31 -2.07 10.01 8.84
N THR A 32 -2.71 9.39 7.85
CA THR A 32 -2.88 7.94 7.77
C THR A 32 -2.40 7.43 6.42
N VAL A 33 -1.56 6.40 6.44
CA VAL A 33 -1.18 5.62 5.26
C VAL A 33 -1.87 4.27 5.27
N THR A 34 -2.36 3.81 4.12
CA THR A 34 -2.75 2.41 3.94
C THR A 34 -1.50 1.53 3.94
N ALA A 35 -1.43 0.58 4.86
CA ALA A 35 -0.46 -0.49 4.88
C ALA A 35 -1.02 -1.75 4.19
N VAL A 36 -0.27 -2.37 3.29
CA VAL A 36 -0.63 -3.61 2.57
C VAL A 36 0.48 -4.64 2.68
N ARG A 37 0.17 -5.91 2.37
CA ARG A 37 1.18 -6.95 2.20
C ARG A 37 1.58 -7.04 0.73
N PRO A 38 2.89 -7.03 0.40
CA PRO A 38 3.31 -7.21 -0.97
C PRO A 38 3.00 -8.64 -1.44
N PRO A 39 2.64 -8.84 -2.72
CA PRO A 39 2.56 -10.19 -3.28
C PRO A 39 3.95 -10.84 -3.22
N ALA A 40 4.02 -12.11 -2.83
CA ALA A 40 5.29 -12.82 -2.88
C ALA A 40 5.80 -12.89 -4.32
N ARG A 41 7.01 -12.35 -4.49
CA ARG A 41 7.71 -12.36 -5.78
C ARG A 41 8.47 -13.67 -6.00
N PHE A 42 8.90 -14.32 -4.92
CA PHE A 42 9.75 -15.50 -4.93
C PHE A 42 9.22 -16.56 -3.96
N GLY A 43 9.61 -17.82 -4.18
CA GLY A 43 9.39 -18.89 -3.21
C GLY A 43 10.26 -18.66 -1.96
N GLY A 44 9.68 -18.89 -0.79
CA GLY A 44 10.39 -18.88 0.48
C GLY A 44 11.13 -20.21 0.69
N LEU A 45 12.35 -20.13 1.22
CA LEU A 45 13.15 -21.27 1.63
C LEU A 45 13.42 -21.16 3.13
N THR A 46 13.07 -22.20 3.88
CA THR A 46 13.53 -22.35 5.27
C THR A 46 14.70 -23.32 5.26
N LEU A 47 15.85 -22.89 5.78
CA LEU A 47 17.10 -23.67 5.80
C LEU A 47 17.44 -24.15 7.22
N ASP A 48 17.94 -25.38 7.34
CA ASP A 48 18.70 -25.87 8.49
C ASP A 48 20.13 -26.17 8.03
N GLY A 49 21.06 -25.26 8.33
CA GLY A 49 22.37 -25.22 7.69
C GLY A 49 22.24 -24.99 6.18
N ASP A 50 22.79 -25.90 5.38
CA ASP A 50 22.69 -25.89 3.91
C ASP A 50 21.50 -26.69 3.38
N ALA A 51 20.76 -27.40 4.24
CA ALA A 51 19.62 -28.21 3.83
C ALA A 51 18.34 -27.38 3.77
N VAL A 52 17.59 -27.51 2.67
CA VAL A 52 16.26 -26.93 2.54
C VAL A 52 15.27 -27.80 3.30
N CYS A 53 14.78 -27.31 4.44
CA CYS A 53 13.78 -27.99 5.25
C CYS A 53 12.35 -27.70 4.79
N GLU A 54 12.12 -26.52 4.19
CA GLU A 54 10.81 -26.13 3.68
C GLU A 54 10.98 -25.28 2.41
N PHE A 55 10.17 -25.58 1.40
CA PHE A 55 10.03 -24.77 0.19
C PHE A 55 8.57 -24.34 0.06
N SER A 56 8.31 -23.05 0.13
CA SER A 56 6.96 -22.47 -0.04
C SER A 56 6.93 -21.63 -1.30
N GLU A 57 6.26 -22.11 -2.35
CA GLU A 57 6.05 -21.33 -3.57
C GLU A 57 5.04 -20.19 -3.30
N LYS A 58 5.54 -18.95 -3.30
CA LYS A 58 4.79 -17.69 -3.16
C LYS A 58 3.88 -17.58 -1.91
N PRO A 59 4.43 -17.56 -0.67
CA PRO A 59 3.60 -17.26 0.51
C PRO A 59 3.00 -15.85 0.38
N GLN A 60 1.67 -15.70 0.39
CA GLN A 60 1.03 -14.36 0.29
C GLN A 60 1.44 -13.41 1.43
N THR A 61 1.97 -13.96 2.51
CA THR A 61 2.61 -13.23 3.59
C THR A 61 4.09 -13.02 3.30
N GLY A 62 4.41 -12.07 2.42
CA GLY A 62 5.72 -11.44 2.48
C GLY A 62 5.97 -10.90 3.91
N GLU A 63 7.22 -10.96 4.37
CA GLU A 63 7.58 -10.36 5.65
C GLU A 63 7.42 -8.84 5.58
N GLY A 64 6.62 -8.29 6.48
CA GLY A 64 6.42 -6.84 6.62
C GLY A 64 5.18 -6.25 5.94
N TRP A 65 4.79 -5.08 6.42
CA TRP A 65 3.78 -4.21 5.82
C TRP A 65 4.48 -3.13 5.00
N ILE A 66 3.96 -2.83 3.82
CA ILE A 66 4.48 -1.77 2.95
C ILE A 66 3.45 -0.66 2.75
N ASN A 67 3.92 0.50 2.30
CA ASN A 67 3.07 1.60 1.86
C ASN A 67 2.24 1.18 0.64
N GLY A 68 0.91 1.18 0.79
CA GLY A 68 -0.05 0.80 -0.24
C GLY A 68 -0.50 1.94 -1.16
N GLY A 69 0.03 3.15 -0.97
CA GLY A 69 -0.16 4.31 -1.85
C GLY A 69 -1.45 5.12 -1.63
N PHE A 70 -2.23 4.82 -0.59
CA PHE A 70 -3.45 5.58 -0.24
C PHE A 70 -3.29 6.28 1.10
N PHE A 71 -3.57 7.57 1.11
CA PHE A 71 -3.38 8.43 2.27
C PHE A 71 -4.65 9.21 2.62
N VAL A 72 -4.77 9.54 3.91
CA VAL A 72 -5.67 10.59 4.41
C VAL A 72 -4.80 11.56 5.19
N PHE A 73 -4.93 12.85 4.86
CA PHE A 73 -4.17 13.93 5.48
C PHE A 73 -5.09 15.04 5.94
N GLU A 74 -4.79 15.54 7.13
CA GLU A 74 -5.24 16.85 7.58
C GLU A 74 -4.41 17.97 6.90
N PRO A 75 -4.96 19.17 6.73
CA PRO A 75 -4.29 20.27 6.02
C PRO A 75 -2.90 20.64 6.56
N GLU A 76 -2.68 20.48 7.86
CA GLU A 76 -1.42 20.80 8.56
C GLU A 76 -0.23 19.96 8.06
N VAL A 77 -0.48 18.84 7.38
CA VAL A 77 0.58 18.08 6.69
C VAL A 77 1.32 18.94 5.65
N LEU A 78 0.68 19.98 5.11
CA LEU A 78 1.32 20.90 4.17
C LEU A 78 2.50 21.66 4.79
N ASP A 79 2.55 21.83 6.12
CA ASP A 79 3.68 22.47 6.81
C ASP A 79 4.97 21.64 6.74
N TYR A 80 4.86 20.35 6.37
CA TYR A 80 5.98 19.46 6.14
C TYR A 80 6.47 19.48 4.68
N ILE A 81 5.84 20.28 3.81
CA ILE A 81 6.15 20.34 2.38
C ILE A 81 6.75 21.71 2.04
N GLU A 82 8.06 21.74 1.83
CA GLU A 82 8.79 22.98 1.54
C GLU A 82 8.54 23.52 0.11
N GLY A 83 8.20 22.64 -0.84
CA GLY A 83 7.88 23.05 -2.20
C GLY A 83 7.77 21.88 -3.17
N ASP A 84 7.72 22.19 -4.47
CA ASP A 84 7.48 21.19 -5.53
C ASP A 84 8.58 20.12 -5.65
N SER A 85 9.78 20.37 -5.12
CA SER A 85 10.87 19.40 -5.08
C SER A 85 10.79 18.43 -3.90
N THR A 86 9.88 18.65 -2.96
CA THR A 86 9.73 17.79 -1.78
C THR A 86 9.19 16.42 -2.20
N ILE A 87 9.93 15.37 -1.85
CA ILE A 87 9.48 13.99 -2.03
C ILE A 87 8.71 13.57 -0.78
N LEU A 88 7.39 13.44 -0.91
CA LEU A 88 6.49 13.11 0.20
C LEU A 88 6.97 11.89 0.99
N GLU A 89 7.39 10.83 0.30
CA GLU A 89 7.75 9.55 0.90
C GLU A 89 9.12 9.52 1.60
N ARG A 90 9.84 10.65 1.62
CA ARG A 90 11.09 10.81 2.36
C ARG A 90 10.84 11.64 3.61
N GLU A 91 11.43 12.83 3.65
CA GLU A 91 11.44 13.70 4.81
C GLU A 91 10.05 13.96 5.42
N PRO A 92 8.97 14.28 4.66
CA PRO A 92 7.67 14.57 5.27
C PRO A 92 7.08 13.38 6.03
N LEU A 93 7.05 12.20 5.41
CA LEU A 93 6.51 11.01 6.08
C LEU A 93 7.44 10.48 7.18
N GLU A 94 8.76 10.58 7.01
CA GLU A 94 9.73 10.23 8.06
C GLU A 94 9.52 11.11 9.30
N ARG A 95 9.35 12.43 9.11
CA ARG A 95 9.07 13.38 10.19
C ARG A 95 7.75 13.10 10.88
N LEU A 96 6.64 13.01 10.12
CA LEU A 96 5.32 12.66 10.66
C LEU A 96 5.35 11.34 11.45
N ALA A 97 6.09 10.33 10.98
CA ALA A 97 6.26 9.08 11.71
C ALA A 97 7.03 9.27 13.02
N SER A 98 8.18 9.96 12.98
CA SER A 98 8.99 10.23 14.17
C SER A 98 8.28 11.09 15.23
N GLU A 99 7.39 11.98 14.79
CA GLU A 99 6.58 12.86 15.64
C GLU A 99 5.30 12.16 16.16
N GLY A 100 5.02 10.93 15.71
CA GLY A 100 3.84 10.16 16.14
C GLY A 100 2.52 10.57 15.46
N GLU A 101 2.63 11.32 14.36
CA GLU A 101 1.50 11.86 13.60
C GLU A 101 1.13 11.05 12.35
N LEU A 102 1.86 9.96 12.07
CA LEU A 102 1.55 9.02 10.98
C LEU A 102 1.01 7.68 11.51
N MET A 103 -0.20 7.33 11.09
CA MET A 103 -0.87 6.07 11.44
C MET A 103 -0.98 5.11 10.25
N ALA A 104 -0.94 3.79 10.52
CA ALA A 104 -1.03 2.76 9.48
C ALA A 104 -2.40 2.05 9.50
N PHE A 105 -3.22 2.28 8.46
CA PHE A 105 -4.45 1.52 8.23
C PHE A 105 -4.14 0.21 7.50
N ARG A 106 -4.27 -0.92 8.20
CA ARG A 106 -3.94 -2.25 7.67
C ARG A 106 -5.04 -2.75 6.73
N HIS A 107 -4.74 -2.82 5.43
CA HIS A 107 -5.61 -3.46 4.45
C HIS A 107 -5.16 -4.88 4.15
N THR A 108 -6.03 -5.84 4.46
CA THR A 108 -5.79 -7.28 4.27
C THR A 108 -6.48 -7.85 3.02
N GLY A 109 -7.25 -7.04 2.29
CA GLY A 109 -7.92 -7.47 1.06
C GLY A 109 -6.98 -7.45 -0.16
N PHE A 110 -7.57 -7.62 -1.35
CA PHE A 110 -6.82 -7.61 -2.61
C PHE A 110 -6.06 -6.29 -2.78
N TRP A 111 -4.76 -6.36 -3.07
CA TRP A 111 -3.93 -5.24 -3.49
C TRP A 111 -2.89 -5.75 -4.48
N GLN A 112 -2.78 -5.10 -5.63
CA GLN A 112 -1.84 -5.49 -6.67
C GLN A 112 -1.26 -4.25 -7.35
N PRO A 113 0.08 -4.07 -7.34
CA PRO A 113 0.76 -3.07 -8.15
C PRO A 113 0.89 -3.54 -9.59
N MET A 114 1.18 -2.59 -10.49
CA MET A 114 1.35 -2.77 -11.93
C MET A 114 2.64 -2.07 -12.37
N ASP A 115 3.76 -2.51 -11.83
CA ASP A 115 5.08 -1.98 -12.15
C ASP A 115 5.76 -2.78 -13.27
N THR A 116 5.33 -4.03 -13.47
CA THR A 116 5.89 -4.97 -14.44
C THR A 116 4.86 -5.42 -15.48
N LEU A 117 5.34 -5.89 -16.64
CA LEU A 117 4.47 -6.46 -17.68
C LEU A 117 3.67 -7.67 -17.16
N ARG A 118 4.27 -8.48 -16.30
CA ARG A 118 3.61 -9.63 -15.68
C ARG A 118 2.40 -9.20 -14.85
N GLU A 119 2.55 -8.14 -14.06
CA GLU A 119 1.47 -7.62 -13.24
C GLU A 119 0.36 -7.01 -14.10
N LYS A 120 0.72 -6.30 -15.18
CA LYS A 120 -0.25 -5.82 -16.18
C LYS A 120 -1.07 -6.98 -16.76
N GLN A 121 -0.41 -8.05 -17.21
CA GLN A 121 -1.07 -9.23 -17.77
C GLN A 121 -2.02 -9.89 -16.77
N LEU A 122 -1.60 -9.99 -15.49
CA LEU A 122 -2.45 -10.49 -14.42
C LEU A 122 -3.71 -9.62 -14.28
N LEU A 123 -3.56 -8.30 -14.19
CA LEU A 123 -4.69 -7.38 -14.03
C LEU A 123 -5.64 -7.41 -15.23
N GLU A 124 -5.10 -7.47 -16.46
CA GLU A 124 -5.89 -7.61 -17.69
C GLU A 124 -6.67 -8.93 -17.72
N SER A 125 -6.07 -10.04 -17.27
CA SER A 125 -6.76 -11.33 -17.21
C SER A 125 -7.92 -11.34 -16.19
N LEU A 126 -7.72 -10.72 -15.02
CA LEU A 126 -8.77 -10.59 -14.00
C LEU A 126 -9.93 -9.72 -14.51
N TRP A 127 -9.61 -8.64 -15.24
CA TRP A 127 -10.61 -7.77 -15.86
C TRP A 127 -11.39 -8.49 -16.95
N ALA A 128 -10.71 -9.11 -17.93
CA ALA A 128 -11.34 -9.82 -19.03
C ALA A 128 -12.18 -11.02 -18.56
N GLY A 129 -11.77 -11.68 -17.47
CA GLY A 129 -12.51 -12.76 -16.85
C GLY A 129 -13.72 -12.33 -15.99
N GLY A 130 -13.98 -11.02 -15.85
CA GLY A 130 -15.07 -10.50 -15.00
C GLY A 130 -14.82 -10.66 -13.49
N ASN A 131 -13.60 -11.03 -13.08
CA ASN A 131 -13.22 -11.35 -11.71
C ASN A 131 -12.33 -10.27 -11.07
N ALA A 132 -12.36 -9.04 -11.59
CA ALA A 132 -11.56 -7.92 -11.09
C ALA A 132 -12.03 -7.51 -9.68
N PRO A 133 -11.30 -7.84 -8.60
CA PRO A 133 -11.78 -7.62 -7.24
C PRO A 133 -11.87 -6.13 -6.87
N TRP A 134 -11.16 -5.28 -7.62
CA TRP A 134 -11.20 -3.82 -7.47
C TRP A 134 -12.42 -3.17 -8.12
N LYS A 135 -13.14 -3.86 -9.02
CA LYS A 135 -14.35 -3.31 -9.66
C LYS A 135 -15.53 -3.40 -8.68
N VAL A 136 -15.70 -2.36 -7.86
CA VAL A 136 -16.78 -2.27 -6.85
C VAL A 136 -17.96 -1.41 -7.32
N TRP A 137 -18.06 -1.16 -8.63
CA TRP A 137 -19.09 -0.36 -9.28
C TRP A 137 -19.79 -1.17 -10.39
N GLU A 138 -21.02 -0.77 -10.70
CA GLU A 138 -21.80 -1.33 -11.83
C GLU A 138 -21.28 -0.80 -13.17
#